data_AF-A0A853ZTP2-F1
#
_entry.id   AF-A0A853ZTP2-F1
#
_cell.length_a   1.000
_cell.length_b   1.000
_cell.length_c   1.000
_cell.angle_alpha   90.00
_cell.angle_beta   90.00
_cell.angle_gamma   90.00
#
_symmetry.space_group_name_H-M   'P 1'
#
loop_
_entity.id
_entity.type
_entity.pdbx_description
1 polymer ?
#
loop_
_entity_poly.entity_id
_entity_poly.type
_entity_poly.pdbx_seq_one_letter_code
_entity_poly.pdbx_strand_id
1 'polypeptide(L)' 'MPTILVTKPFPFAEDGNHVIQIETGEQEVSERCALVAVDHLKIATLVEGSKTERKNKAKP' A
#
# COMPACT_ATOMS: atom_id res chain seq x y z
N MET A 1 -1.21 -7.14 -6.34
CA MET A 1 -0.59 -6.23 -5.36
C MET A 1 -1.67 -5.88 -4.34
N PRO A 2 -1.44 -6.07 -3.02
CA PRO A 2 -2.41 -5.70 -1.98
C PRO A 2 -2.58 -4.19 -1.84
N THR A 3 -3.77 -3.76 -1.43
CA THR A 3 -4.04 -2.36 -1.09
C THR A 3 -4.15 -2.21 0.42
N ILE A 4 -3.41 -1.26 0.97
CA ILE A 4 -3.45 -0.90 2.38
C ILE A 4 -3.95 0.53 2.54
N LEU A 5 -4.70 0.77 3.60
CA LEU A 5 -5.06 2.12 4.05
C LEU A 5 -4.04 2.57 5.09
N VAL A 6 -3.16 3.48 4.70
CA VAL A 6 -2.07 3.99 5.52
C VAL A 6 -2.57 5.16 6.36
N THR A 7 -2.49 5.03 7.68
CA THR A 7 -2.92 6.06 8.62
C THR A 7 -1.83 7.06 8.95
N LYS A 8 -0.55 6.66 8.80
CA LYS A 8 0.62 7.49 9.06
C LYS A 8 1.68 7.23 7.99
N PRO A 9 2.31 8.29 7.46
CA PRO A 9 3.32 8.13 6.43
C PRO A 9 4.57 7.46 7.01
N PHE A 10 5.24 6.62 6.22
CA PHE A 10 6.44 5.91 6.66
C PHE A 10 7.41 5.64 5.51
N PRO A 11 8.72 5.58 5.79
CA PRO A 11 9.71 5.14 4.81
C PRO A 11 9.67 3.61 4.66
N PHE A 12 9.69 3.12 3.42
CA PHE A 12 9.78 1.70 3.10
C PHE A 12 10.88 1.44 2.06
N ALA A 13 11.70 0.43 2.30
CA ALA A 13 12.74 0.02 1.36
C ALA A 13 12.26 -1.17 0.53
N GLU A 14 11.87 -0.95 -0.73
CA GLU A 14 11.36 -2.04 -1.58
C GLU A 14 12.46 -3.06 -1.93
N ASP A 15 13.64 -2.56 -2.30
CA ASP A 15 14.78 -3.38 -2.78
C ASP A 15 16.02 -3.29 -1.87
N GLY A 16 15.89 -2.72 -0.68
CA GLY A 16 17.00 -2.54 0.27
C GLY A 16 18.02 -1.45 -0.12
N ASN A 17 17.96 -0.93 -1.35
CA ASN A 17 18.79 0.19 -1.82
C ASN A 17 17.99 1.44 -2.21
N HIS A 18 16.67 1.31 -2.30
CA HIS A 18 15.76 2.42 -2.61
C HIS A 18 14.71 2.53 -1.51
N VAL A 19 14.73 3.66 -0.79
CA VAL A 19 13.72 4.01 0.21
C VAL A 19 12.71 4.92 -0.45
N ILE A 20 11.46 4.48 -0.47
CA ILE A 20 10.32 5.28 -0.89
C ILE A 20 9.55 5.75 0.34
N GLN A 21 8.88 6.89 0.21
CA GLN A 21 7.98 7.38 1.24
C GLN A 21 6.55 6.97 0.92
N ILE A 22 5.97 6.13 1.77
CA ILE A 22 4.57 5.74 1.70
C ILE A 22 3.76 6.84 2.36
N GLU A 23 2.83 7.43 1.61
CA GLU A 23 1.96 8.50 2.09
C GLU A 23 0.71 7.94 2.78
N THR A 24 0.00 8.80 3.50
CA THR A 24 -1.29 8.45 4.10
C THR A 24 -2.38 8.32 3.04
N GLY A 25 -3.25 7.34 3.20
CA GLY A 25 -4.35 7.05 2.26
C GLY A 25 -4.29 5.62 1.74
N GLU A 26 -5.16 5.32 0.78
CA GLU A 26 -5.20 4.02 0.13
C GLU A 26 -4.05 3.91 -0.87
N GLN A 27 -3.18 2.93 -0.67
CA GLN A 27 -2.06 2.70 -1.55
C GLN A 27 -1.93 1.21 -1.90
N GLU A 28 -1.76 0.94 -3.19
CA GLU A 28 -1.41 -0.37 -3.68
C GLU A 28 0.09 -0.56 -3.51
N VAL A 29 0.48 -1.58 -2.76
CA VAL A 29 1.87 -1.84 -2.38
C VAL A 29 2.22 -3.31 -2.60
N SER A 30 3.51 -3.61 -2.52
CA SER A 30 4.03 -4.99 -2.54
C SER A 30 3.58 -5.77 -1.29
N GLU A 31 3.50 -7.11 -1.38
CA GLU A 31 3.09 -7.97 -0.25
C GLU A 31 3.95 -7.76 1.00
N ARG A 32 5.26 -7.57 0.80
CA ARG A 32 6.20 -7.26 1.89
C ARG A 32 5.90 -5.93 2.58
N CYS A 33 5.52 -4.90 1.81
CA CYS A 33 5.15 -3.60 2.35
C CYS A 33 3.86 -3.69 3.16
N ALA A 34 2.84 -4.38 2.63
CA ALA A 34 1.59 -4.60 3.34
C ALA A 34 1.82 -5.33 4.68
N LEU A 35 2.64 -6.39 4.69
CA LEU A 35 2.97 -7.13 5.91
C LEU A 35 3.66 -6.23 6.94
N VAL A 36 4.67 -5.45 6.53
CA VAL A 36 5.39 -4.56 7.44
C VAL A 36 4.48 -3.45 7.97
N ALA A 37 3.68 -2.83 7.11
CA ALA A 37 2.80 -1.71 7.48
C ALA A 37 1.68 -2.13 8.45
N VAL A 38 1.13 -3.33 8.24
CA VAL A 38 -0.03 -3.84 8.99
C VAL A 38 0.40 -4.60 10.24
N ASP A 39 1.32 -5.56 10.12
CA ASP A 39 1.68 -6.47 11.21
C ASP A 39 2.75 -5.88 12.13
N HIS A 40 3.85 -5.39 11.53
CA HIS A 40 5.01 -4.91 12.29
C HIS A 40 4.83 -3.48 12.81
N LEU A 41 4.45 -2.56 11.91
CA LEU A 41 4.34 -1.14 12.23
C LEU A 41 2.96 -0.77 12.76
N LYS A 42 1.91 -1.53 12.39
CA LYS A 42 0.50 -1.28 12.76
C LYS A 42 0.04 0.14 12.44
N ILE A 43 0.56 0.69 11.34
CA ILE A 43 0.24 2.03 10.82
C ILE A 43 -0.66 1.97 9.58
N ALA A 44 -0.96 0.78 9.10
CA ALA A 44 -1.87 0.57 8.00
C ALA A 44 -2.82 -0.60 8.27
N THR A 45 -3.92 -0.66 7.52
CA THR A 45 -4.88 -1.76 7.54
C THR A 45 -5.07 -2.31 6.13
N LEU A 46 -5.20 -3.62 5.98
CA LEU A 46 -5.59 -4.22 4.70
C LEU A 46 -6.99 -3.74 4.32
N VAL A 47 -7.12 -3.23 3.10
CA VAL A 47 -8.43 -2.91 2.54
C VAL A 47 -8.95 -4.18 1.87
N GLU A 48 -9.89 -4.88 2.52
CA GLU A 48 -10.60 -6.02 1.91
C GLU A 48 -11.44 -5.51 0.73
N GLY A 49 -10.85 -5.52 -0.46
CA GLY A 49 -11.49 -5.03 -1.69
C GLY A 49 -10.70 -5.29 -2.99
N SER A 50 -9.39 -5.54 -2.93
CA SER A 50 -8.58 -5.69 -4.14
C SER A 50 -8.62 -7.10 -4.76
N LYS A 51 -9.81 -7.68 -4.91
CA LYS A 51 -10.10 -8.50 -6.08
C LYS A 51 -10.58 -7.56 -7.17
N THR A 52 -9.64 -6.89 -7.83
CA THR A 52 -9.78 -6.37 -9.20
C THR A 52 -11.16 -5.80 -9.55
N GLU A 53 -11.47 -4.56 -9.16
CA GLU A 53 -12.38 -3.75 -9.98
C GLU A 53 -11.55 -2.69 -10.71
N ARG A 54 -11.10 -3.06 -11.91
CA ARG A 54 -10.58 -2.14 -12.92
C ARG A 54 -11.66 -1.08 -13.23
N LYS A 55 -11.69 0.04 -12.51
CA LYS A 55 -12.29 1.27 -13.05
C LYS A 55 -11.26 1.97 -13.91
N ASN A 56 -10.94 1.37 -15.06
CA ASN A 56 -10.48 2.14 -16.21
C ASN A 56 -11.62 3.10 -16.57
N LYS A 57 -11.54 4.34 -16.07
CA LYS A 57 -12.19 5.48 -16.73
C LYS A 57 -11.41 5.75 -18.01
N ALA A 58 -11.73 5.02 -19.08
CA ALA A 58 -11.45 5.46 -20.44
C ALA A 58 -12.77 5.97 -21.02
N LYS A 59 -12.91 7.30 -21.07
CA LYS A 59 -13.89 8.05 -21.87
C LYS A 59 -13.07 9.13 -22.57
N PRO A 60 -13.14 9.28 -23.90
CA PRO A 60 -14.24 9.97 -24.59
C PRO A 60 -15.15 9.05 -25.40
#